data_AF-A0A936CYE8-F1
#
_entry.id   AF-A0A936CYE8-F1
#
_cell.length_a   1.000
_cell.length_b   1.000
_cell.length_c   1.000
_cell.angle_alpha   90.00
_cell.angle_beta   90.00
_cell.angle_gamma   90.00
#
_symmetry.space_group_name_H-M   'P 1'
#
loop_
_entity.id
_entity.type
_entity.pdbx_description
1 polymer ?
#
loop_
_entity_poly.entity_id
_entity_poly.type
_entity_poly.pdbx_seq_one_letter_code
_entity_poly.pdbx_strand_id
1 'polypeptide(L)'
;MIARLSLAALLAAALLSPTPPAAAQDARQRAEIAALVQEMDYLIARAGRMARRYGRDAAPVSFDYGALVAQLRLTRSRAEAYLNESHALARATPPRPESGSLTRRR
;
A
#
# COMPACT_ATOMS: atom_id res chain seq x y z
N MET A 1 6.32 -35.94 -32.01
CA MET A 1 5.94 -36.52 -30.70
C MET A 1 5.83 -35.39 -29.69
N ILE A 2 4.62 -34.98 -29.33
CA ILE A 2 4.39 -33.91 -28.34
C ILE A 2 4.40 -34.57 -26.96
N ALA A 3 5.38 -34.21 -26.13
CA ALA A 3 5.51 -34.73 -24.78
C ALA A 3 4.27 -34.34 -23.95
N ARG A 4 3.55 -35.35 -23.46
CA ARG A 4 2.47 -35.19 -22.48
C ARG A 4 3.10 -34.75 -21.16
N LEU A 5 3.21 -33.45 -20.93
CA LEU A 5 3.54 -32.91 -19.62
C LEU A 5 2.40 -33.22 -18.65
N SER A 6 2.64 -34.17 -17.76
CA SER A 6 1.72 -34.62 -16.72
C SER A 6 1.32 -33.45 -15.82
N LEU A 7 0.02 -33.26 -15.58
CA LEU A 7 -0.54 -32.28 -14.64
C LEU A 7 0.10 -32.35 -13.24
N ALA A 8 0.56 -33.53 -12.84
CA ALA A 8 1.31 -33.76 -11.60
C ALA A 8 2.65 -33.01 -11.52
N ALA A 9 3.34 -32.84 -12.65
CA ALA A 9 4.60 -32.09 -12.70
C ALA A 9 4.36 -30.57 -12.55
N LEU A 10 3.23 -30.07 -13.05
CA LEU A 10 2.80 -28.68 -12.88
C LEU A 10 2.40 -28.38 -11.43
N LEU A 11 1.74 -29.32 -10.74
CA LEU A 11 1.39 -29.14 -9.32
C LEU A 11 2.63 -29.17 -8.41
N ALA A 12 3.59 -30.05 -8.68
CA ALA A 12 4.84 -30.14 -7.92
C ALA A 12 5.71 -28.87 -8.08
N ALA A 13 5.73 -28.28 -9.27
CA ALA A 13 6.45 -27.03 -9.50
C ALA A 13 5.84 -25.82 -8.75
N ALA A 14 4.51 -25.80 -8.57
CA ALA A 14 3.83 -24.74 -7.80
C ALA A 14 4.15 -24.82 -6.30
N LEU A 15 4.35 -26.02 -5.75
CA LEU A 15 4.66 -26.24 -4.33
C LEU A 15 6.13 -25.92 -3.97
N LEU A 16 7.04 -25.97 -4.94
CA LEU A 16 8.46 -25.63 -4.75
C LEU A 16 8.78 -24.16 -5.01
N SER A 17 7.78 -23.34 -5.33
CA SER A 17 7.99 -21.91 -5.51
C SER A 17 8.36 -21.29 -4.17
N PRO A 18 9.56 -20.70 -4.02
CA PRO A 18 9.97 -20.09 -2.77
C PRO A 18 9.01 -18.95 -2.46
N THR A 19 8.32 -19.03 -1.33
CA THR A 19 7.57 -17.90 -0.79
C THR A 19 8.57 -16.76 -0.57
N PRO A 20 8.33 -15.57 -1.14
CA PRO A 20 9.21 -14.44 -0.91
C PRO A 20 9.30 -14.18 0.60
N PRO A 21 10.48 -13.80 1.11
CA PRO A 21 10.62 -13.49 2.53
C PRO A 21 9.64 -12.36 2.90
N ALA A 22 9.07 -12.41 4.11
CA ALA A 22 8.08 -11.43 4.57
C ALA A 22 8.53 -9.97 4.36
N ALA A 23 9.82 -9.68 4.56
CA ALA A 23 10.42 -8.38 4.31
C ALA A 23 10.32 -7.91 2.84
N ALA A 24 10.38 -8.83 1.86
CA ALA A 24 10.21 -8.51 0.45
C ALA A 24 8.73 -8.27 0.09
N GLN A 25 7.80 -8.96 0.74
CA GLN A 25 6.37 -8.68 0.60
C GLN A 25 6.02 -7.30 1.16
N ASP A 26 6.54 -6.96 2.34
CA ASP A 26 6.35 -5.64 2.96
C ASP A 26 6.92 -4.51 2.09
N ALA A 27 8.13 -4.69 1.55
CA ALA A 27 8.75 -3.70 0.66
C ALA A 27 7.93 -3.49 -0.62
N ARG A 28 7.40 -4.58 -1.19
CA ARG A 28 6.54 -4.52 -2.37
C ARG A 28 5.22 -3.81 -2.08
N GLN A 29 4.56 -4.16 -0.99
CA GLN A 29 3.31 -3.52 -0.58
C GLN A 29 3.50 -2.01 -0.36
N ARG A 30 4.60 -1.60 0.28
CA ARG A 30 4.94 -0.18 0.45
C ARG A 30 5.15 0.54 -0.89
N ALA A 31 5.83 -0.09 -1.83
CA ALA A 31 6.03 0.48 -3.17
C ALA A 31 4.69 0.63 -3.91
N GLU A 32 3.79 -0.34 -3.80
CA GLU A 32 2.45 -0.29 -4.39
C GLU A 32 1.60 0.84 -3.79
N ILE A 33 1.64 1.04 -2.47
CA ILE A 33 0.90 2.14 -1.82
C ILE A 33 1.53 3.50 -2.16
N ALA A 34 2.87 3.59 -2.26
CA ALA A 34 3.53 4.82 -2.69
C ALA A 34 3.15 5.20 -4.13
N ALA A 35 3.08 4.22 -5.03
CA ALA A 35 2.59 4.41 -6.40
C ALA A 35 1.12 4.89 -6.41
N LEU A 36 0.27 4.31 -5.56
CA LEU A 36 -1.12 4.76 -5.40
C LEU A 36 -1.20 6.22 -4.94
N VAL A 37 -0.40 6.63 -3.95
CA VAL A 37 -0.37 8.04 -3.49
C VAL A 37 0.04 8.97 -4.64
N GLN A 38 1.05 8.60 -5.43
CA GLN A 38 1.47 9.37 -6.59
C GLN A 38 0.37 9.48 -7.66
N GLU A 39 -0.36 8.39 -7.91
CA GLU A 39 -1.49 8.41 -8.83
C GLU A 39 -2.63 9.30 -8.31
N MET A 40 -2.93 9.26 -7.02
CA MET A 40 -3.92 10.16 -6.40
C MET A 40 -3.51 11.63 -6.57
N ASP A 41 -2.23 11.96 -6.42
CA ASP A 41 -1.72 13.32 -6.66
C ASP A 41 -1.93 13.77 -8.11
N TYR A 42 -1.68 12.88 -9.07
CA TYR A 42 -1.98 13.12 -10.47
C TYR A 42 -3.48 13.37 -10.71
N LEU A 43 -4.36 12.54 -10.13
CA LEU A 43 -5.81 12.67 -10.28
C LEU A 43 -6.34 13.95 -9.65
N ILE A 44 -5.84 14.34 -8.47
CA ILE A 44 -6.18 15.62 -7.82
C ILE A 44 -5.83 16.78 -8.75
N ALA A 45 -4.62 16.78 -9.31
CA ALA A 45 -4.17 17.82 -10.22
C ALA A 45 -5.02 17.87 -11.51
N ARG A 46 -5.35 16.70 -12.07
CA ARG A 46 -6.19 16.58 -13.27
C ARG A 46 -7.62 17.05 -13.02
N ALA A 47 -8.25 16.58 -11.94
CA ALA A 47 -9.59 16.99 -11.54
C ALA A 47 -9.64 18.50 -11.25
N GLY A 48 -8.62 19.06 -10.61
CA GLY A 48 -8.50 20.51 -10.40
C GLY A 48 -8.40 21.30 -11.72
N ARG A 49 -7.71 20.78 -12.74
CA ARG A 49 -7.71 21.39 -14.09
C ARG A 49 -9.09 21.33 -14.75
N MET A 50 -9.81 20.22 -14.57
CA MET A 50 -11.17 20.07 -15.10
C MET A 50 -12.15 21.01 -14.39
N ALA A 51 -12.06 21.14 -13.06
CA ALA A 51 -12.84 22.11 -12.29
C ALA A 51 -12.67 23.54 -12.81
N ARG A 52 -11.44 23.95 -13.15
CA ARG A 52 -11.19 25.27 -13.74
C ARG A 52 -11.72 25.42 -15.16
N ARG A 53 -11.67 24.34 -15.96
CA ARG A 53 -12.10 24.35 -17.37
C ARG A 53 -13.62 24.34 -17.50
N TYR A 54 -14.30 23.54 -16.68
CA TYR A 54 -15.73 23.26 -16.79
C TYR A 54 -16.55 23.86 -15.63
N GLY A 55 -15.93 24.49 -14.63
CA GLY A 55 -16.63 25.08 -13.48
C GLY A 55 -17.44 26.34 -13.80
N ARG A 56 -17.42 26.81 -15.04
CA ARG A 56 -18.29 27.88 -15.55
C ARG A 56 -19.34 27.37 -16.54
N ASP A 57 -19.50 26.06 -16.63
CA ASP A 57 -20.54 25.46 -17.47
C ASP A 57 -21.92 25.83 -16.92
N ALA A 58 -22.78 26.37 -17.78
CA ALA A 58 -24.14 26.79 -17.45
C ALA A 58 -25.16 25.66 -17.65
N ALA A 59 -24.69 24.42 -17.84
CA ALA A 59 -25.54 23.25 -17.94
C ALA A 59 -26.49 23.12 -16.72
N PRO A 60 -27.76 22.72 -16.91
CA PRO A 60 -28.72 22.52 -15.82
C PRO A 60 -28.27 21.48 -14.78
N VAL A 61 -27.39 20.56 -15.17
CA VAL A 61 -26.76 19.56 -14.29
C VAL A 61 -25.27 19.57 -14.60
N SER A 62 -24.46 19.79 -13.56
CA SER A 62 -22.99 19.84 -13.67
C SER A 62 -22.33 18.77 -12.80
N PHE A 63 -21.17 18.29 -13.22
CA PHE A 63 -20.34 17.41 -12.40
C PHE A 63 -19.64 18.19 -11.28
N ASP A 64 -19.75 17.73 -10.04
CA ASP A 64 -19.08 18.35 -8.90
C ASP A 64 -17.60 17.92 -8.80
N TYR A 65 -16.74 18.65 -9.51
CA TYR A 65 -15.29 18.45 -9.42
C TYR A 65 -14.72 18.80 -8.04
N GLY A 66 -15.40 19.65 -7.26
CA GLY A 66 -14.98 20.01 -5.91
C GLY A 66 -15.11 18.82 -4.96
N ALA A 67 -16.27 18.16 -4.97
CA ALA A 67 -16.51 16.93 -4.22
C ALA A 67 -15.53 15.81 -4.62
N LEU A 68 -15.26 15.64 -5.93
CA LEU A 68 -14.27 14.67 -6.40
C LEU A 68 -12.87 14.98 -5.82
N VAL A 69 -12.41 16.22 -5.89
CA VAL A 69 -11.10 16.61 -5.36
C VAL A 69 -11.02 16.40 -3.85
N ALA A 70 -12.09 16.70 -3.10
CA ALA A 70 -12.16 16.46 -1.66
C ALA A 70 -12.02 14.96 -1.34
N GLN A 71 -12.74 14.10 -2.07
CA GLN A 71 -12.67 12.66 -1.90
C GLN A 71 -11.29 12.10 -2.23
N LEU A 72 -10.65 12.56 -3.32
CA LEU A 72 -9.30 12.15 -3.69
C LEU A 72 -8.27 12.54 -2.61
N ARG A 73 -8.39 13.75 -2.05
CA ARG A 73 -7.51 14.20 -0.95
C ARG A 73 -7.68 13.36 0.31
N LEU A 74 -8.92 13.02 0.67
CA LEU A 74 -9.21 12.16 1.81
C LEU A 74 -8.60 10.77 1.62
N THR A 75 -8.79 10.16 0.45
CA THR A 75 -8.23 8.84 0.12
C THR A 75 -6.70 8.86 0.14
N ARG A 76 -6.08 9.88 -0.45
CA ARG A 76 -4.62 10.08 -0.41
C ARG A 76 -4.09 10.14 1.01
N SER A 77 -4.71 10.95 1.88
CA SER A 77 -4.32 11.10 3.28
C SER A 77 -4.41 9.77 4.04
N ARG A 78 -5.45 8.96 3.79
CA ARG A 78 -5.61 7.64 4.40
C ARG A 78 -4.55 6.64 3.93
N ALA A 79 -4.22 6.64 2.63
CA ALA A 79 -3.17 5.78 2.08
C ALA A 79 -1.79 6.12 2.66
N GLU A 80 -1.49 7.41 2.81
CA GLU A 80 -0.25 7.89 3.44
C GLU A 80 -0.19 7.53 4.94
N ALA A 81 -1.32 7.66 5.66
CA ALA A 81 -1.40 7.24 7.06
C ALA A 81 -1.11 5.74 7.22
N TYR A 82 -1.64 4.89 6.34
CA TYR A 82 -1.38 3.44 6.37
C TYR A 82 0.10 3.08 6.14
N LEU A 83 0.79 3.81 5.25
CA LEU A 83 2.24 3.67 5.09
C LEU A 83 2.98 4.00 6.39
N ASN A 84 2.61 5.09 7.05
CA ASN A 84 3.26 5.57 8.27
C ASN A 84 2.99 4.69 9.50
N GLU A 85 1.79 4.15 9.65
CA GLU A 85 1.44 3.15 10.68
C GLU A 85 2.35 1.91 10.57
N SER A 86 2.59 1.46 9.34
CA SER A 86 3.48 0.33 9.05
C SER A 86 4.94 0.58 9.44
N HIS A 87 5.37 1.85 9.51
CA HIS A 87 6.69 2.23 10.02
C HIS A 87 6.80 2.22 11.55
N ALA A 88 5.69 2.48 12.26
CA ALA A 88 5.67 2.52 13.72
C ALA A 88 5.82 1.11 14.32
N LEU A 89 5.11 0.12 13.77
CA LEU A 89 5.15 -1.26 14.24
C LEU A 89 6.54 -1.92 14.04
N ALA A 90 7.22 -1.62 12.93
CA ALA A 90 8.55 -2.17 12.64
C ALA A 90 9.66 -1.64 13.57
N ARG A 91 9.42 -0.54 14.31
CA ARG A 91 10.43 0.10 15.17
C ARG A 91 10.36 -0.34 16.64
N ALA A 92 9.47 -1.27 17.00
CA ALA A 92 9.44 -1.88 18.32
C ALA A 92 10.60 -2.89 18.47
N THR A 93 11.83 -2.39 18.64
CA THR A 93 12.91 -3.21 19.18
C THR A 93 12.52 -3.56 20.63
N PRO A 94 12.48 -4.84 21.01
CA PRO A 94 12.24 -5.21 22.41
C PRO A 94 13.26 -4.51 23.31
N PRO A 95 12.86 -3.95 24.47
CA PRO A 95 13.83 -3.44 25.43
C PRO A 95 14.83 -4.55 25.77
N ARG A 96 16.12 -4.23 25.83
CA ARG A 96 17.16 -5.20 26.19
C ARG A 96 16.76 -5.89 27.49
N PRO A 97 16.83 -7.22 27.58
CA PRO A 97 16.61 -7.90 28.85
C PRO A 97 17.63 -7.38 29.86
N GLU A 98 17.15 -6.82 30.97
CA GLU A 98 18.03 -6.44 32.07
C GLU A 98 18.65 -7.72 32.65
N SER A 99 19.97 -7.85 32.53
CA SER A 99 20.76 -8.93 33.12
C SER A 99 20.96 -8.68 34.64
N GLY A 100 19.85 -8.52 35.36
CA GLY A 100 19.82 -8.47 36.83
C GLY A 100 19.60 -9.86 37.41
N SER A 101 20.53 -10.33 38.26
CA SER A 101 20.34 -11.58 39.00
C SER A 101 19.15 -11.45 39.97
N LEU A 102 18.14 -12.32 39.82
CA LEU A 102 16.99 -12.42 40.73
C LEU A 102 17.30 -13.17 42.03
N THR A 103 18.52 -13.70 42.17
CA THR A 103 18.92 -14.49 43.34
C THR A 103 19.85 -13.69 44.23
N ARG A 104 19.36 -13.34 45.42
CA ARG A 104 20.16 -12.83 46.54
C ARG A 104 20.31 -13.94 47.56
N ARG A 105 21.52 -14.49 47.69
CA ARG A 105 21.85 -15.46 48.75
C ARG A 105 22.31 -14.69 49.98
N ARG A 106 21.64 -14.89 51.12
CA ARG A 106 22.14 -14.48 52.44
C ARG A 106 22.98 -15.61 53.02
#